data_AF-A0A075FJX8-F1
#
_entry.id   AF-A0A075FJX8-F1
#
_cell.length_a   1.000
_cell.length_b   1.000
_cell.length_c   1.000
_cell.angle_alpha   90.00
_cell.angle_beta   90.00
_cell.angle_gamma   90.00
#
_symmetry.space_group_name_H-M   'P 1'
#
loop_
_entity.id
_entity.type
_entity.pdbx_description
1 polymer ?
#
loop_
_entity_poly.entity_id
_entity_poly.type
_entity_poly.pdbx_seq_one_letter_code
_entity_poly.pdbx_strand_id
1 'polypeptide(L)'
;MGHDTSFFKNISNLIDTVLVPGNHDANIEKLMPNSITLASSKGIIVDDILLTHGHTMPTENFSQVNTIVMGHIHPVFFQQESLINGERVWASIKCEKQKIFASKSGELELIILPSFNKYFYTTQKKFYKKSISPIIEKMDVIKAKIVTLDGTIIGDEHVLSSVI
;
A
#
# COMPACT_ATOMS: atom_id res chain seq x y z
N MET A 1 16.10 0.70 28.80
CA MET A 1 16.63 0.40 27.45
C MET A 1 16.31 1.60 26.58
N GLY A 2 17.31 2.30 26.06
CA GLY A 2 17.08 3.41 25.13
C GLY A 2 16.54 2.85 23.83
N HIS A 3 15.41 3.37 23.36
CA HIS A 3 14.93 3.04 22.03
C HIS A 3 15.87 3.66 21.00
N ASP A 4 16.33 2.87 20.03
CA ASP A 4 17.22 3.36 18.98
C ASP A 4 16.43 4.25 18.01
N THR A 5 16.60 5.56 18.14
CA THR A 5 15.98 6.59 17.27
C THR A 5 16.88 6.99 16.11
N SER A 6 18.03 6.32 15.92
CA SER A 6 19.04 6.70 14.94
C SER A 6 18.49 6.73 13.51
N PHE A 7 17.61 5.81 13.15
CA PHE A 7 16.98 5.76 11.82
C PHE A 7 16.24 7.07 11.49
N PHE A 8 15.28 7.45 12.33
CA PHE A 8 14.47 8.65 12.09
C PHE A 8 15.29 9.93 12.17
N LYS A 9 16.28 9.98 13.07
CA LYS A 9 17.20 11.12 13.14
C LYS A 9 17.99 11.25 11.84
N ASN A 10 18.57 10.15 11.36
CA ASN A 10 19.40 10.15 10.15
C ASN A 10 18.59 10.55 8.92
N ILE A 11 17.38 10.00 8.72
CA ILE A 11 16.56 10.32 7.55
C ILE A 11 16.09 11.79 7.58
N SER A 12 15.72 12.30 8.76
CA SER A 12 15.27 13.69 8.93
C SER A 12 16.36 14.74 8.67
N ASN A 13 17.64 14.36 8.74
CA ASN A 13 18.76 15.24 8.40
C ASN A 13 19.04 15.29 6.88
N LEU A 14 18.48 14.35 6.12
CA LEU A 14 18.73 14.22 4.68
C LEU A 14 17.56 14.72 3.86
N ILE A 15 16.33 14.45 4.31
CA ILE A 15 15.10 14.74 3.58
C ILE A 15 13.96 15.11 4.53
N ASP A 16 13.10 16.02 4.06
CA ASP A 16 11.81 16.26 4.71
C ASP A 16 10.98 14.97 4.69
N THR A 17 10.51 14.56 5.87
CA THR A 17 9.87 13.26 6.04
C THR A 17 8.47 13.43 6.64
N VAL A 18 7.50 12.77 6.01
CA VAL A 18 6.15 12.58 6.55
C VAL A 18 5.93 11.08 6.73
N LEU A 19 5.51 10.68 7.94
CA LEU A 19 5.17 9.29 8.24
C LEU A 19 3.65 9.13 8.27
N VAL A 20 3.13 8.20 7.46
CA VAL A 20 1.76 7.69 7.60
C VAL A 20 1.80 6.40 8.41
N PRO A 21 1.25 6.36 9.63
CA PRO A 21 1.39 5.19 10.50
C PRO A 21 0.57 4.00 9.99
N GLY A 22 1.16 2.82 10.04
CA GLY A 22 0.51 1.54 9.84
C GLY A 22 -0.06 0.95 11.12
N ASN A 23 -0.69 -0.22 11.00
CA ASN A 23 -1.31 -0.93 12.13
C ASN A 23 -0.31 -1.49 13.15
N HIS A 24 0.99 -1.47 12.84
CA HIS A 24 2.07 -1.92 13.71
C HIS A 24 2.82 -0.77 14.39
N ASP A 25 2.54 0.48 14.01
CA ASP A 25 3.30 1.67 14.44
C ASP A 25 2.70 2.31 15.71
N ALA A 26 2.21 1.48 16.63
CA ALA A 26 1.63 1.97 17.87
C ALA A 26 2.69 2.70 18.72
N ASN A 27 2.38 3.92 19.16
CA ASN A 27 3.28 4.81 19.90
C ASN A 27 4.55 5.23 19.13
N ILE A 28 4.53 5.19 17.79
CA ILE A 28 5.69 5.58 16.97
C ILE A 28 6.14 7.03 17.23
N GLU A 29 5.21 7.90 17.63
CA GLU A 29 5.47 9.29 18.02
C GLU A 29 6.49 9.41 19.18
N LYS A 30 6.63 8.37 20.01
CA LYS A 30 7.63 8.35 21.10
C LYS A 30 9.06 8.09 20.61
N LEU A 31 9.20 7.60 19.38
CA LEU A 31 10.47 7.21 18.75
C LEU A 31 10.93 8.21 17.68
N MET A 32 10.04 9.12 17.29
CA MET A 32 10.29 10.07 16.21
C MET A 32 10.82 11.40 16.76
N PRO A 33 11.82 12.02 16.09
CA PRO A 33 12.19 13.40 16.37
C PRO A 33 11.09 14.35 15.90
N ASN A 34 11.03 15.54 16.50
CA ASN A 34 10.05 16.59 16.16
C ASN A 34 10.14 17.07 14.70
N SER A 35 11.22 16.77 13.98
CA SER A 35 11.42 17.12 12.58
C SER A 35 10.59 16.27 11.61
N ILE A 36 10.07 15.11 12.04
CA ILE A 36 9.23 14.27 11.18
C ILE A 36 7.76 14.58 11.44
N THR A 37 7.03 14.86 10.38
CA THR A 37 5.58 15.05 10.47
C THR A 37 4.88 13.71 10.55
N LEU A 38 4.11 13.48 11.60
CA LEU A 38 3.24 12.31 11.71
C LEU A 38 1.85 12.64 11.14
N ALA A 39 1.44 11.89 10.14
CA ALA A 39 0.12 11.99 9.54
C ALA A 39 -0.93 11.12 10.27
N SER A 40 -2.20 11.33 9.93
CA SER A 40 -3.28 10.42 10.33
C SER A 40 -3.10 9.04 9.70
N SER A 41 -3.56 7.98 10.39
CA SER A 41 -3.63 6.61 9.84
C SER A 41 -4.58 6.48 8.63
N LYS A 42 -5.37 7.52 8.35
CA LYS A 42 -6.19 7.66 7.14
C LYS A 42 -5.37 8.03 5.91
N GLY A 43 -4.15 8.53 6.09
CA GLY A 43 -3.25 8.96 5.02
C GLY A 43 -3.12 10.47 4.88
N ILE A 44 -2.40 10.87 3.83
CA ILE A 44 -2.20 12.26 3.41
C ILE A 44 -2.53 12.40 1.92
N ILE A 45 -3.01 13.58 1.53
CA ILE A 45 -3.19 13.91 0.12
C ILE A 45 -1.99 14.74 -0.33
N VAL A 46 -1.41 14.34 -1.45
CA VAL A 46 -0.43 15.13 -2.22
C VAL A 46 -0.99 15.23 -3.63
N ASP A 47 -1.27 16.46 -4.07
CA ASP A 47 -2.00 16.73 -5.31
C ASP A 47 -3.33 15.99 -5.39
N ASP A 48 -3.51 15.07 -6.34
CA ASP A 48 -4.70 14.24 -6.49
C ASP A 48 -4.47 12.77 -6.05
N ILE A 49 -3.43 12.53 -5.26
CA ILE A 49 -3.01 11.21 -4.78
C ILE A 49 -3.19 11.12 -3.26
N LEU A 50 -3.93 10.11 -2.81
CA LEU A 50 -3.94 9.70 -1.41
C LEU A 50 -2.82 8.69 -1.13
N LEU A 51 -1.90 9.05 -0.25
CA LEU A 51 -0.87 8.16 0.29
C LEU A 51 -1.36 7.60 1.62
N THR A 52 -1.49 6.28 1.74
CA THR A 52 -1.98 5.61 2.95
C THR A 52 -1.23 4.32 3.24
N HIS A 53 -1.20 3.85 4.49
CA HIS A 53 -0.73 2.48 4.76
C HIS A 53 -1.71 1.46 4.15
N GLY A 54 -3.02 1.74 4.20
CA GLY A 54 -4.07 0.90 3.60
C GLY A 54 -4.69 -0.16 4.53
N HIS A 55 -4.38 -0.12 5.83
CA HIS A 55 -5.06 -0.90 6.86
C HIS A 55 -6.38 -0.28 7.34
N THR A 56 -6.70 0.93 6.89
CA THR A 56 -7.95 1.63 7.21
C THR A 56 -8.65 2.11 5.95
N MET A 57 -9.98 2.27 5.99
CA MET A 57 -10.70 2.95 4.92
C MET A 57 -10.41 4.46 4.93
N PRO A 58 -10.17 5.08 3.76
CA PRO A 58 -10.13 6.53 3.64
C PRO A 58 -11.48 7.16 3.99
N THR A 59 -11.47 8.45 4.31
CA THR A 59 -12.69 9.22 4.61
C THR A 59 -13.27 9.84 3.35
N GLU A 60 -14.58 10.10 3.31
CA GLU A 60 -15.26 10.72 2.16
C GLU A 60 -14.69 12.10 1.77
N ASN A 61 -14.05 12.80 2.70
CA ASN A 61 -13.38 14.08 2.42
C ASN A 61 -12.20 13.92 1.43
N PHE A 62 -11.70 12.70 1.22
CA PHE A 62 -10.66 12.40 0.25
C PHE A 62 -11.22 11.97 -1.11
N SER A 63 -12.53 12.01 -1.31
CA SER A 63 -13.19 11.59 -2.56
C SER A 63 -12.73 12.35 -3.80
N GLN A 64 -12.03 13.48 -3.68
CA GLN A 64 -11.52 14.21 -4.85
C GLN A 64 -10.31 13.52 -5.51
N VAL A 65 -9.56 12.68 -4.79
CA VAL A 65 -8.35 12.00 -5.32
C VAL A 65 -8.67 11.05 -6.47
N ASN A 66 -7.80 10.97 -7.46
CA ASN A 66 -7.93 10.02 -8.57
C ASN A 66 -7.10 8.75 -8.36
N THR A 67 -6.14 8.82 -7.43
CA THR A 67 -5.21 7.74 -7.14
C THR A 67 -5.09 7.51 -5.64
N ILE A 68 -5.05 6.24 -5.24
CA ILE A 68 -4.61 5.81 -3.90
C ILE A 68 -3.32 5.02 -4.06
N VAL A 69 -2.28 5.38 -3.33
CA VAL A 69 -1.05 4.59 -3.22
C VAL A 69 -0.98 4.00 -1.81
N MET A 70 -0.80 2.69 -1.70
CA MET A 70 -0.75 2.02 -0.40
C MET A 70 0.28 0.90 -0.29
N GLY A 71 0.66 0.59 0.96
CA GLY A 71 1.48 -0.56 1.32
C GLY A 71 0.63 -1.70 1.89
N HIS A 72 0.98 -2.15 3.10
CA HIS A 72 0.26 -3.12 3.96
C HIS A 72 0.11 -4.55 3.44
N ILE A 73 -0.34 -4.74 2.20
CA ILE A 73 -0.63 -6.06 1.63
C ILE A 73 0.64 -6.78 1.17
N HIS A 74 1.68 -6.03 0.79
CA HIS A 74 2.97 -6.57 0.33
C HIS A 74 2.77 -7.54 -0.85
N PRO A 75 2.31 -7.04 -2.02
CA PRO A 75 2.00 -7.86 -3.19
C PRO A 75 3.19 -8.73 -3.64
N VAL A 76 2.93 -10.03 -3.75
CA VAL A 76 3.88 -11.05 -4.21
C VAL A 76 3.18 -11.98 -5.17
N PHE A 77 3.80 -12.25 -6.32
CA PHE A 77 3.22 -13.12 -7.34
C PHE A 77 3.43 -14.60 -7.00
N PHE A 78 2.35 -15.37 -6.87
CA PHE A 78 2.39 -16.79 -6.56
C PHE A 78 1.70 -17.66 -7.61
N GLN A 79 2.50 -18.36 -8.40
CA GLN A 79 2.06 -19.37 -9.36
C GLN A 79 3.14 -20.46 -9.41
N GLN A 80 2.85 -21.65 -8.86
CA GLN A 80 3.86 -22.70 -8.60
C GLN A 80 4.77 -23.03 -9.79
N GLU A 81 4.21 -23.09 -11.00
CA GLU A 81 4.96 -23.42 -12.22
C GLU A 81 5.65 -22.21 -12.89
N SER A 82 5.55 -21.02 -12.28
CA SER A 82 6.15 -19.80 -12.82
C SER A 82 7.55 -19.59 -12.30
N LEU A 83 8.47 -19.20 -13.18
CA LEU A 83 9.86 -18.85 -12.83
C LEU A 83 9.95 -17.66 -11.87
N ILE A 84 8.93 -16.82 -11.82
CA ILE A 84 8.84 -15.63 -10.97
C ILE A 84 7.95 -15.86 -9.74
N ASN A 85 7.67 -17.12 -9.39
CA ASN A 85 6.92 -17.45 -8.18
C ASN A 85 7.65 -16.96 -6.92
N GLY A 86 6.95 -16.20 -6.08
CA GLY A 86 7.50 -15.58 -4.87
C GLY A 86 8.15 -14.22 -5.12
N GLU A 87 8.12 -13.69 -6.34
CA GLU A 87 8.64 -12.36 -6.64
C GLU A 87 7.72 -11.25 -6.12
N ARG A 88 8.34 -10.20 -5.56
CA ARG A 88 7.62 -8.97 -5.18
C ARG A 88 7.25 -8.20 -6.43
N VAL A 89 6.02 -7.69 -6.45
CA VAL A 89 5.47 -6.98 -7.61
C VAL A 89 4.78 -5.71 -7.19
N TRP A 90 4.60 -4.79 -8.12
CA TRP A 90 3.65 -3.70 -8.04
C TRP A 90 2.31 -4.18 -8.59
N ALA A 91 1.23 -3.67 -8.03
CA ALA A 91 -0.10 -3.83 -8.61
C ALA A 91 -0.73 -2.44 -8.82
N SER A 92 -1.04 -2.10 -10.07
CA SER A 92 -1.90 -0.95 -10.40
C SER A 92 -3.27 -1.50 -10.78
N ILE A 93 -4.32 -1.03 -10.12
CA ILE A 93 -5.68 -1.56 -10.22
C ILE A 93 -6.62 -0.39 -10.44
N LYS A 94 -7.33 -0.36 -11.57
CA LYS A 94 -8.46 0.53 -11.76
C LYS A 94 -9.69 -0.10 -11.14
N CYS A 95 -10.40 0.64 -10.31
CA CYS A 95 -11.62 0.18 -9.65
C CYS A 95 -12.72 1.25 -9.65
N GLU A 96 -13.94 0.83 -9.33
CA GLU A 96 -15.08 1.72 -9.17
C GLU A 96 -14.91 2.63 -7.95
N LYS A 97 -14.80 3.94 -8.18
CA LYS A 97 -14.56 4.93 -7.13
C LYS A 97 -15.65 4.96 -6.07
N GLN A 98 -16.91 4.78 -6.47
CA GLN A 98 -18.07 4.77 -5.58
C GLN A 98 -18.02 3.65 -4.52
N LYS A 99 -17.24 2.59 -4.75
CA LYS A 99 -17.06 1.50 -3.78
C LYS A 99 -16.16 1.90 -2.61
N ILE A 100 -15.25 2.84 -2.85
CA ILE A 100 -14.34 3.39 -1.84
C ILE A 100 -14.90 4.68 -1.25
N PHE A 101 -15.45 5.56 -2.09
CA PHE A 101 -16.03 6.85 -1.73
C PHE A 101 -17.47 6.93 -2.23
N ALA A 102 -18.44 6.66 -1.36
CA ALA A 102 -19.86 6.57 -1.75
C ALA A 102 -20.39 7.88 -2.35
N SER A 103 -19.76 9.01 -2.02
CA SER A 103 -20.16 10.34 -2.50
C SER A 103 -19.75 10.65 -3.96
N LYS A 104 -18.86 9.86 -4.60
CA LYS A 104 -18.33 10.17 -5.93
C LYS A 104 -18.20 8.94 -6.82
N SER A 105 -18.87 8.97 -7.97
CA SER A 105 -18.75 7.95 -9.01
C SER A 105 -17.56 8.20 -9.95
N GLY A 106 -17.09 7.15 -10.60
CA GLY A 106 -16.03 7.21 -11.62
C GLY A 106 -15.01 6.09 -11.45
N GLU A 107 -13.85 6.26 -12.08
CA GLU A 107 -12.69 5.37 -11.87
C GLU A 107 -11.77 5.93 -10.79
N LEU A 108 -11.12 5.02 -10.07
CA LEU A 108 -10.05 5.29 -9.12
C LEU A 108 -8.90 4.34 -9.43
N GLU A 109 -7.66 4.84 -9.45
CA GLU A 109 -6.48 3.99 -9.54
C GLU A 109 -5.95 3.66 -8.13
N LEU A 110 -5.78 2.38 -7.84
CA LEU A 110 -5.14 1.87 -6.63
C LEU A 110 -3.77 1.29 -7.01
N ILE A 111 -2.71 1.88 -6.48
CA ILE A 111 -1.33 1.41 -6.63
C ILE A 111 -0.89 0.78 -5.31
N ILE A 112 -0.54 -0.49 -5.34
CA ILE A 112 -0.04 -1.24 -4.18
C ILE A 112 1.47 -1.41 -4.33
N LEU A 113 2.20 -0.85 -3.37
CA LEU A 113 3.65 -0.88 -3.31
C LEU A 113 4.14 -2.25 -2.80
N PRO A 114 5.18 -2.84 -3.41
CA PRO A 114 5.89 -3.95 -2.80
C PRO A 114 6.54 -3.51 -1.49
N SER A 115 6.76 -4.44 -0.55
CA SER A 115 7.49 -4.11 0.67
C SER A 115 8.91 -3.65 0.34
N PHE A 116 9.35 -2.53 0.95
CA PHE A 116 10.72 -2.03 0.77
C PHE A 116 11.74 -3.02 1.34
N ASN A 117 11.45 -3.60 2.51
CA ASN A 117 12.34 -4.57 3.14
C ASN A 117 12.21 -5.95 2.50
N LYS A 118 13.30 -6.41 1.87
CA LYS A 118 13.43 -7.73 1.22
C LYS A 118 13.31 -8.95 2.14
N TYR A 119 13.16 -8.76 3.44
CA TYR A 119 12.93 -9.84 4.40
C TYR A 119 11.49 -9.85 4.95
N PHE A 120 10.67 -8.85 4.60
CA PHE A 120 9.28 -8.73 5.03
C PHE A 120 8.30 -8.99 3.88
N TYR A 121 8.32 -10.20 3.35
CA TYR A 121 7.26 -10.70 2.50
C TYR A 121 7.11 -12.21 2.69
N THR A 122 5.91 -12.73 2.42
CA THR A 122 5.67 -14.16 2.54
C THR A 122 6.41 -14.88 1.42
N THR A 123 7.12 -15.95 1.73
CA THR A 123 7.77 -16.83 0.73
C THR A 123 6.87 -17.99 0.32
N GLN A 124 5.70 -18.12 0.96
CA GLN A 124 4.69 -19.13 0.68
C GLN A 124 3.31 -18.48 0.67
N LYS A 125 2.46 -18.85 -0.30
CA LYS A 125 1.07 -18.40 -0.36
C LYS A 125 0.31 -19.01 0.82
N LYS A 126 -0.15 -18.17 1.75
CA LYS A 126 -1.12 -18.61 2.77
C LYS A 126 -2.49 -18.62 2.12
N PHE A 127 -2.99 -19.81 1.78
CA PHE A 127 -4.26 -20.03 1.06
C PHE A 127 -5.51 -19.48 1.77
N TYR A 128 -5.40 -19.12 3.05
CA TYR A 128 -6.53 -18.66 3.88
C TYR A 128 -6.13 -17.45 4.73
N LYS A 129 -6.12 -16.26 4.13
CA LYS A 129 -6.39 -15.03 4.88
C LYS A 129 -7.26 -14.12 4.02
N LYS A 130 -8.44 -13.80 4.54
CA LYS A 130 -9.24 -12.65 4.10
C LYS A 130 -8.32 -11.43 4.02
N SER A 131 -8.43 -10.61 2.98
CA SER A 131 -7.58 -9.44 2.82
C SER A 131 -7.65 -8.57 4.08
N ILE A 132 -6.50 -8.25 4.66
CA ILE A 132 -6.40 -7.40 5.85
C ILE A 132 -6.59 -5.91 5.52
N SER A 133 -6.86 -5.57 4.26
CA SER A 133 -7.17 -4.21 3.83
C SER A 133 -8.65 -4.06 3.50
N PRO A 134 -9.37 -3.15 4.17
CA PRO A 134 -10.76 -2.89 3.84
C PRO A 134 -10.94 -2.22 2.46
N ILE A 135 -9.89 -1.64 1.88
CA ILE A 135 -9.91 -1.07 0.53
C ILE A 135 -10.01 -2.21 -0.50
N ILE A 136 -9.19 -3.25 -0.33
CA ILE A 136 -9.19 -4.45 -1.18
C ILE A 136 -10.50 -5.24 -1.03
N GLU A 137 -11.04 -5.33 0.19
CA GLU A 137 -12.31 -6.03 0.42
C GLU A 137 -13.50 -5.34 -0.27
N LYS A 138 -13.46 -4.02 -0.44
CA LYS A 138 -14.58 -3.23 -0.99
C LYS A 138 -14.48 -2.95 -2.48
N MET A 139 -13.29 -2.94 -3.06
CA MET A 139 -13.11 -2.50 -4.44
C MET A 139 -13.80 -3.45 -5.44
N ASP A 140 -14.41 -2.88 -6.46
CA ASP A 140 -14.82 -3.61 -7.66
C ASP A 140 -13.78 -3.33 -8.75
N VAL A 141 -13.01 -4.35 -9.13
CA VAL A 141 -11.91 -4.24 -10.09
C VAL A 141 -12.46 -4.09 -11.51
N ILE A 142 -11.95 -3.10 -12.24
CA ILE A 142 -12.23 -2.85 -13.66
C ILE A 142 -11.11 -3.43 -14.52
N LYS A 143 -9.85 -3.09 -14.20
CA LYS A 143 -8.63 -3.56 -14.88
C LYS A 143 -7.47 -3.58 -13.90
N ALA A 144 -6.47 -4.43 -14.14
CA ALA A 144 -5.23 -4.38 -13.37
C ALA A 144 -3.98 -4.51 -14.25
N LYS A 145 -2.84 -4.13 -13.69
CA LYS A 145 -1.51 -4.34 -14.24
C LYS A 145 -0.60 -4.80 -13.11
N ILE A 146 -0.01 -5.98 -13.28
CA ILE A 146 0.97 -6.53 -12.35
C ILE A 146 2.35 -6.35 -12.96
N VAL A 147 3.26 -5.72 -12.22
CA VAL A 147 4.57 -5.29 -12.72
C VAL A 147 5.67 -5.74 -11.77
N THR A 148 6.72 -6.36 -12.28
CA THR A 148 7.92 -6.70 -11.50
C THR A 148 8.70 -5.44 -11.13
N LEU A 149 9.67 -5.57 -10.21
CA LEU A 149 10.47 -4.44 -9.75
C LEU A 149 11.35 -3.82 -10.85
N ASP A 150 11.65 -4.56 -11.91
CA ASP A 150 12.39 -4.09 -13.08
C ASP A 150 11.50 -3.42 -14.15
N GLY A 151 10.18 -3.36 -13.92
CA GLY A 151 9.22 -2.73 -14.83
C GLY A 151 8.56 -3.68 -15.83
N THR A 152 8.85 -4.98 -15.81
CA THR A 152 8.19 -5.96 -16.70
C THR A 152 6.74 -6.19 -16.30
N ILE A 153 5.81 -6.08 -17.26
CA ILE A 153 4.40 -6.41 -17.04
C ILE A 153 4.23 -7.92 -17.17
N ILE A 154 3.73 -8.55 -16.10
CA ILE A 154 3.61 -10.01 -16.00
C ILE A 154 2.16 -10.51 -15.96
N GLY A 155 1.19 -9.60 -15.90
CA GLY A 155 -0.21 -9.95 -15.92
C GLY A 155 -1.17 -8.79 -15.68
N ASP A 156 -2.44 -9.15 -15.62
CA ASP A 156 -3.59 -8.25 -15.55
C ASP A 156 -4.57 -8.70 -14.43
N GLU A 157 -5.84 -8.27 -14.49
CA GLU A 157 -6.87 -8.63 -13.51
C GLU A 157 -7.08 -10.15 -13.36
N HIS A 158 -6.80 -10.96 -14.39
CA HIS A 158 -7.03 -12.40 -14.35
C HIS A 158 -6.07 -13.11 -13.39
N VAL A 159 -4.90 -12.52 -13.12
CA VAL A 159 -3.89 -13.08 -12.20
C VAL A 159 -3.90 -12.39 -10.83
N LEU A 160 -4.83 -11.48 -10.57
CA LEU A 160 -4.84 -10.66 -9.35
C LEU A 160 -4.96 -11.50 -8.07
N SER A 161 -5.73 -12.59 -8.11
CA SER A 161 -5.85 -13.57 -7.00
C SER A 161 -4.55 -14.35 -6.70
N SER A 162 -3.56 -14.25 -7.59
CA SER A 162 -2.21 -14.76 -7.39
C SER A 162 -1.27 -13.74 -6.77
N VAL A 163 -1.74 -12.50 -6.53
CA VAL A 163 -0.94 -11.38 -6.04
C VAL A 163 -1.45 -10.83 -4.70
N ILE A 164 -2.76 -10.64 -4.56
CA ILE A 164 -3.43 -10.03 -3.40
C ILE A 164 -4.63 -10.81 -2.89
#